data_AF-A0A9P0M6F4-F1
#
_entry.id   AF-A0A9P0M6F4-F1
#
_cell.length_a   1.000
_cell.length_b   1.000
_cell.length_c   1.000
_cell.angle_alpha   90.00
_cell.angle_beta   90.00
_cell.angle_gamma   90.00
#
_symmetry.space_group_name_H-M   'P 1'
#
loop_
_entity.id
_entity.type
_entity.pdbx_description
1 polymer ?
#
loop_
_entity_poly.entity_id
_entity_poly.type
_entity_poly.pdbx_seq_one_letter_code
_entity_poly.pdbx_strand_id
1 'polypeptide(L)'
;MVNAYEINRIDVRKSLSTQAVIKTCSKFNQQIPIDSFWLMLSGSQKSRPHYSYAYCWLFNTSEECYQCTIELSSVYDSMTFSSYCNVNTSPQNRNFSGIDESLNCLIVTRESLGALLREGAMLNLRVVVH
;
A
#
# COMPACT_ATOMS: atom_id res chain seq x y z
N MET A 1 10.29 -3.05 -22.92
CA MET A 1 8.92 -2.70 -22.48
C MET A 1 9.06 -1.57 -21.47
N VAL A 2 8.49 -0.40 -21.73
CA VAL A 2 8.62 0.77 -20.84
C VAL A 2 7.34 0.86 -20.03
N ASN A 3 7.40 0.46 -18.76
CA ASN A 3 6.28 0.64 -17.84
C ASN A 3 6.38 2.04 -17.23
N ALA A 4 5.43 2.91 -17.56
CA ALA A 4 5.31 4.22 -16.95
C ALA A 4 4.50 4.10 -15.65
N TYR A 5 5.11 4.45 -14.52
CA TYR A 5 4.43 4.48 -13.23
C TYR A 5 4.13 5.94 -12.86
N GLU A 6 2.85 6.34 -12.85
CA GLU A 6 2.43 7.65 -12.33
C GLU A 6 1.97 7.48 -10.87
N ILE A 7 2.76 8.01 -9.92
CA ILE A 7 2.44 7.94 -8.49
C ILE A 7 1.57 9.16 -8.14
N ASN A 8 0.26 8.95 -8.06
CA ASN A 8 -0.69 9.98 -7.64
C ASN A 8 -1.04 9.83 -6.16
N ARG A 9 -0.61 10.79 -5.32
CA ARG A 9 -0.92 10.82 -3.88
C ARG A 9 -2.24 11.55 -3.63
N ILE A 10 -3.25 10.83 -3.12
CA ILE A 10 -4.53 11.42 -2.74
C ILE A 10 -4.68 11.36 -1.21
N ASP A 11 -4.69 12.52 -0.55
CA ASP A 11 -5.02 12.63 0.87
C ASP A 11 -6.55 12.67 1.02
N VAL A 12 -7.14 11.52 1.38
CA VAL A 12 -8.60 11.34 1.49
C VAL A 12 -9.21 12.23 2.58
N ARG A 13 -8.45 12.64 3.62
CA ARG A 13 -8.96 13.51 4.68
C ARG A 13 -9.05 14.98 4.25
N LYS A 14 -8.20 15.40 3.31
CA LYS A 14 -8.22 16.74 2.71
C LYS A 14 -9.00 16.80 1.40
N SER A 15 -9.21 15.65 0.76
CA SER A 15 -9.90 15.52 -0.52
C SER A 15 -11.41 15.41 -0.32
N LEU A 16 -12.06 16.55 -0.06
CA LEU A 16 -13.53 16.66 -0.18
C LEU A 16 -14.01 16.61 -1.65
N SER A 17 -13.12 16.50 -2.64
CA SER A 17 -13.50 16.54 -4.06
C SER A 17 -13.16 15.23 -4.78
N THR A 18 -14.23 14.51 -5.12
CA THR A 18 -14.28 13.48 -6.18
C THR A 18 -13.64 13.95 -7.49
N GLN A 19 -13.49 15.26 -7.70
CA GLN A 19 -12.89 15.87 -8.89
C GLN A 19 -11.39 15.57 -9.06
N ALA A 20 -10.61 15.44 -7.98
CA ALA A 20 -9.18 15.10 -8.11
C ALA A 20 -9.00 13.68 -8.63
N VAL A 21 -9.82 12.74 -8.14
CA VAL A 21 -9.89 11.36 -8.63
C VAL A 21 -10.33 11.35 -10.10
N ILE A 22 -11.44 12.02 -10.43
CA ILE A 22 -11.99 12.08 -11.80
C ILE A 22 -10.98 12.69 -12.78
N LYS A 23 -10.30 13.78 -12.41
CA LYS A 23 -9.32 14.48 -13.27
C LYS A 23 -8.06 13.66 -13.51
N THR A 24 -7.66 12.84 -12.55
CA THR A 24 -6.56 11.88 -12.74
C THR A 24 -7.00 10.75 -13.66
N CYS A 25 -8.17 10.14 -13.41
CA CYS A 25 -8.72 9.08 -14.26
C CYS A 25 -8.97 9.55 -15.71
N SER A 26 -9.41 10.80 -15.92
CA SER A 26 -9.71 11.34 -17.26
C SER A 26 -8.49 11.60 -18.14
N LYS A 27 -7.26 11.58 -17.57
CA LYS A 27 -6.02 11.66 -18.37
C LYS A 27 -5.71 10.33 -19.08
N PHE A 28 -6.29 9.23 -18.61
CA PHE A 28 -6.10 7.90 -19.18
C PHE A 28 -7.19 7.62 -20.21
N ASN A 29 -7.14 8.34 -21.34
CA ASN A 29 -8.11 8.18 -22.44
C ASN A 29 -7.73 7.03 -23.41
N GLN A 30 -7.11 5.97 -22.88
CA GLN A 30 -6.59 4.84 -23.64
C GLN A 30 -7.59 3.67 -23.63
N GLN A 31 -7.82 3.03 -24.78
CA GLN A 31 -8.68 1.85 -24.93
C GLN A 31 -8.09 0.55 -24.35
N ILE A 32 -6.87 0.61 -23.78
CA ILE A 32 -6.19 -0.53 -23.19
C ILE A 32 -6.58 -0.59 -21.71
N PRO A 33 -6.97 -1.76 -21.16
CA PRO A 33 -7.19 -1.91 -19.74
C PRO A 33 -5.91 -1.53 -18.98
N ILE A 34 -5.99 -0.50 -18.14
CA ILE A 34 -4.89 -0.11 -17.25
C ILE A 34 -5.18 -0.74 -15.90
N ASP A 35 -4.39 -1.74 -15.56
CA ASP A 35 -4.42 -2.32 -14.24
C ASP A 35 -3.97 -1.28 -13.22
N SER A 36 -4.89 -0.95 -12.32
CA SER A 36 -4.69 0.10 -11.32
C SER A 36 -4.42 -0.53 -9.97
N PHE A 37 -3.34 -0.10 -9.33
CA PHE A 37 -2.93 -0.57 -8.02
C PHE A 37 -3.17 0.49 -6.95
N TRP A 38 -3.68 0.07 -5.80
CA TRP A 38 -3.97 0.92 -4.64
C TRP A 38 -3.17 0.47 -3.44
N LEU A 39 -2.34 1.36 -2.90
CA LEU A 39 -1.58 1.11 -1.69
C LEU A 39 -2.38 1.63 -0.49
N MET A 40 -2.73 0.74 0.43
CA MET A 40 -3.41 1.08 1.68
C MET A 40 -2.44 0.91 2.85
N LEU A 41 -2.38 1.91 3.71
CA LEU A 41 -1.68 1.84 4.99
C LEU A 41 -2.67 1.99 6.12
N SER A 42 -2.62 1.09 7.10
CA SER A 42 -3.43 1.20 8.31
C SER A 42 -2.62 0.83 9.56
N GLY A 43 -3.19 1.15 10.72
CA GLY A 43 -2.65 0.74 12.01
C GLY A 43 -3.71 -0.04 12.79
N SER A 44 -3.28 -1.04 13.55
CA SER A 44 -4.15 -1.78 14.45
C SER A 44 -4.79 -0.84 15.48
N GLN A 45 -6.02 -1.12 15.90
CA GLN A 45 -6.69 -0.34 16.96
C GLN A 45 -6.11 -0.58 18.37
N LYS A 46 -5.20 -1.54 18.53
CA LYS A 46 -4.58 -1.85 19.82
C LYS A 46 -3.61 -0.74 20.21
N SER A 47 -3.62 -0.38 21.50
CA SER A 47 -2.72 0.64 22.06
C SER A 47 -1.46 0.04 22.69
N ARG A 48 -1.49 -1.24 23.07
CA ARG A 48 -0.36 -1.94 23.70
C ARG A 48 0.75 -2.18 22.67
N PRO A 49 2.00 -1.76 22.92
CA PRO A 49 3.08 -1.81 21.92
C PRO A 49 3.29 -3.18 21.26
N HIS A 50 3.30 -4.25 22.04
CA HIS A 50 3.50 -5.63 21.54
C HIS A 50 2.30 -6.20 20.75
N TYR A 51 1.18 -5.49 20.73
CA TYR A 51 -0.02 -5.86 19.96
C TYR A 51 -0.39 -4.78 18.94
N SER A 52 0.46 -3.75 18.79
CA SER A 52 0.24 -2.65 17.88
C SER A 52 1.03 -2.88 16.60
N TYR A 53 0.36 -2.85 15.46
CA TYR A 53 0.93 -3.12 14.15
C TYR A 53 0.58 -2.01 13.17
N ALA A 54 1.49 -1.76 12.23
CA ALA A 54 1.23 -1.06 10.99
C ALA A 54 1.18 -2.09 9.86
N TYR A 55 0.27 -1.86 8.92
CA TYR A 55 0.01 -2.76 7.82
C TYR A 55 0.10 -1.99 6.50
N CYS A 56 0.73 -2.60 5.50
CA CYS A 56 0.79 -2.07 4.14
C CYS A 56 0.26 -3.14 3.18
N TRP A 57 -0.86 -2.84 2.51
CA TRP A 57 -1.49 -3.71 1.51
C TRP A 57 -1.41 -3.08 0.14
N LEU A 58 -1.23 -3.93 -0.87
CA LEU A 58 -1.46 -3.55 -2.26
C LEU A 58 -2.73 -4.23 -2.76
N PHE A 59 -3.57 -3.45 -3.43
CA PHE A 59 -4.77 -3.93 -4.09
C PHE A 59 -4.70 -3.67 -5.58
N ASN A 60 -5.37 -4.50 -6.38
CA ASN A 60 -5.65 -4.20 -7.78
C ASN A 60 -7.16 -4.25 -8.06
N THR A 61 -7.55 -3.60 -9.15
CA THR A 61 -8.92 -3.58 -9.65
C THR A 61 -9.17 -4.57 -10.79
N SER A 62 -8.14 -5.25 -11.28
CA SER A 62 -8.25 -6.25 -12.33
C SER A 62 -8.53 -7.65 -11.75
N GLU A 63 -9.00 -8.54 -12.60
CA GLU A 63 -9.17 -9.96 -12.28
C GLU A 63 -7.84 -10.74 -12.36
N GLU A 64 -6.78 -10.08 -12.83
CA GLU A 64 -5.43 -10.63 -12.90
C GLU A 64 -4.84 -10.82 -11.50
N CYS A 65 -4.09 -11.90 -11.34
CA CYS A 65 -3.38 -12.23 -10.11
C CYS A 65 -1.94 -11.74 -10.22
N TYR A 66 -1.58 -10.73 -9.42
CA TYR A 66 -0.21 -10.25 -9.31
C TYR A 66 0.44 -10.70 -8.01
N GLN A 67 1.76 -10.81 -8.03
CA GLN A 67 2.57 -10.92 -6.82
C GLN A 67 3.27 -9.59 -6.57
N CYS A 68 3.56 -9.29 -5.31
CA CYS A 68 4.28 -8.08 -4.97
C CYS A 68 5.26 -8.29 -3.81
N THR A 69 6.31 -7.46 -3.84
CA THR A 69 7.16 -7.22 -2.67
C THR A 69 6.83 -5.84 -2.15
N ILE A 70 6.40 -5.76 -0.88
CA ILE A 70 6.22 -4.49 -0.17
C ILE A 70 7.33 -4.39 0.86
N GLU A 71 8.08 -3.29 0.82
CA GLU A 71 9.24 -3.07 1.66
C GLU A 71 9.17 -1.69 2.34
N LEU A 72 9.42 -1.68 3.64
CA LEU A 72 9.55 -0.48 4.45
C LEU A 72 10.95 -0.45 5.06
N SER A 73 11.72 0.59 4.75
CA SER A 73 13.06 0.78 5.29
C SER A 73 13.24 2.15 5.92
N SER A 74 14.30 2.28 6.71
CA SER A 74 14.74 3.55 7.27
C SER A 74 15.25 4.46 6.16
N VAL A 75 15.39 5.76 6.45
CA VAL A 75 15.83 6.76 5.47
C VAL A 75 17.19 6.43 4.82
N TYR A 76 18.07 5.72 5.54
CA TYR A 76 19.40 5.31 5.06
C TYR A 76 19.50 3.85 4.64
N ASP A 77 18.38 3.11 4.61
CA ASP A 77 18.31 1.69 4.26
C ASP A 77 19.15 0.74 5.12
N SER A 78 19.59 1.18 6.30
CA SER A 78 20.32 0.32 7.26
C SER A 78 19.41 -0.72 7.91
N MET A 79 18.11 -0.47 7.96
CA MET A 79 17.12 -1.42 8.47
C MET A 79 15.92 -1.46 7.53
N THR A 80 15.49 -2.69 7.22
CA THR A 80 14.48 -2.95 6.19
C THR A 80 13.60 -4.12 6.60
N PHE A 81 12.29 -3.95 6.40
CA PHE A 81 11.30 -5.01 6.57
C PHE A 81 10.55 -5.19 5.25
N SER A 82 10.47 -6.43 4.77
CA SER A 82 9.86 -6.75 3.48
C SER A 82 8.92 -7.94 3.60
N SER A 83 7.84 -7.93 2.82
CA SER A 83 6.94 -9.06 2.66
C SER A 83 6.72 -9.34 1.17
N TYR A 84 6.80 -10.61 0.79
CA TYR A 84 6.43 -11.09 -0.53
C TYR A 84 5.05 -11.74 -0.44
N CYS A 85 4.05 -11.17 -1.10
CA CYS A 85 2.67 -11.64 -1.01
C CYS A 85 1.90 -11.39 -2.31
N ASN A 86 0.72 -12.00 -2.40
CA ASN A 86 -0.19 -11.73 -3.51
C ASN A 86 -0.76 -10.31 -3.38
N VAL A 87 -1.01 -9.67 -4.52
CA VAL A 87 -1.79 -8.44 -4.57
C VAL A 87 -3.25 -8.80 -4.29
N ASN A 88 -3.89 -8.01 -3.43
CA ASN A 88 -5.26 -8.26 -3.04
C ASN A 88 -6.18 -7.80 -4.18
N THR A 89 -6.88 -8.73 -4.82
CA THR A 89 -7.97 -8.36 -5.73
C THR A 89 -9.11 -7.81 -4.88
N SER A 90 -9.61 -6.61 -5.18
CA SER A 90 -10.82 -6.11 -4.52
C SER A 90 -11.98 -6.97 -5.03
N PRO A 91 -12.55 -7.91 -4.25
CA PRO A 91 -13.75 -8.57 -4.69
C PRO A 91 -14.85 -7.51 -4.78
N GLN A 92 -15.79 -7.68 -5.70
CA GLN A 92 -16.91 -6.75 -5.89
C GLN A 92 -17.76 -6.54 -4.61
N ASN A 93 -17.53 -7.34 -3.56
CA ASN A 93 -18.11 -7.18 -2.23
C ASN A 93 -17.17 -6.45 -1.24
N ARG A 94 -17.55 -5.21 -0.95
CA ARG A 94 -16.84 -4.14 -0.21
C ARG A 94 -16.61 -4.36 1.30
N ASN A 95 -16.49 -5.60 1.77
CA ASN A 95 -16.22 -5.86 3.19
C ASN A 95 -14.75 -6.18 3.42
N PHE A 96 -13.99 -5.14 3.73
CA PHE A 96 -12.60 -5.23 4.20
C PHE A 96 -12.47 -5.76 5.63
N SER A 97 -13.58 -6.14 6.28
CA SER A 97 -13.60 -6.63 7.66
C SER A 97 -12.86 -7.96 7.88
N GLY A 98 -12.56 -8.71 6.81
CA GLY A 98 -11.82 -9.97 6.86
C GLY A 98 -10.40 -9.91 6.27
N ILE A 99 -9.91 -8.73 5.86
CA ILE A 99 -8.60 -8.62 5.20
C ILE A 99 -7.44 -9.04 6.13
N ASP A 100 -7.58 -8.78 7.43
CA ASP A 100 -6.57 -9.15 8.43
C ASP A 100 -6.27 -10.66 8.44
N GLU A 101 -7.21 -11.52 8.02
CA GLU A 101 -7.01 -12.98 8.00
C GLU A 101 -6.15 -13.47 6.83
N SER A 102 -6.11 -12.72 5.73
CA SER A 102 -5.44 -13.14 4.49
C SER A 102 -3.92 -12.98 4.51
N LEU A 103 -3.35 -12.22 5.46
CA LEU A 103 -1.92 -11.92 5.62
C LEU A 103 -1.18 -11.45 4.35
N ASN A 104 -1.90 -11.06 3.29
CA ASN A 104 -1.33 -10.57 2.03
C ASN A 104 -0.89 -9.10 2.15
N CYS A 105 0.03 -8.84 3.08
CA CYS A 105 0.53 -7.52 3.40
C CYS A 105 1.91 -7.56 4.04
N LEU A 106 2.53 -6.38 4.14
CA LEU A 106 3.63 -6.15 5.08
C LEU A 106 3.05 -5.76 6.43
N ILE A 107 3.41 -6.52 7.47
CA ILE A 107 3.05 -6.24 8.87
C ILE A 107 4.32 -5.79 9.60
N VAL A 108 4.29 -4.60 10.19
CA VAL A 108 5.40 -4.04 10.97
C VAL A 108 4.92 -3.76 12.37
N THR A 109 5.60 -4.31 13.39
CA THR A 109 5.26 -4.01 14.78
C THR A 109 5.57 -2.54 15.09
N ARG A 110 4.91 -1.98 16.10
CA ARG A 110 5.22 -0.64 16.58
C ARG A 110 6.68 -0.48 17.00
N GLU A 111 7.29 -1.51 17.58
CA GLU A 111 8.71 -1.49 17.98
C GLU A 111 9.65 -1.44 16.78
N SER A 112 9.40 -2.28 15.77
CA SER A 112 10.15 -2.26 14.51
C SER A 112 10.01 -0.91 13.80
N LEU A 113 8.79 -0.37 13.73
CA LEU A 113 8.55 0.95 13.15
C LEU A 113 9.30 2.05 13.93
N GLY A 114 9.31 1.97 15.26
CA GLY A 114 10.10 2.86 16.12
C GLY A 114 11.61 2.70 15.94
N ALA A 115 12.09 1.49 15.62
CA ALA A 115 13.49 1.26 15.28
C ALA A 115 13.88 1.94 13.96
N LEU A 116 13.05 1.81 12.91
CA LEU A 116 13.28 2.51 11.64
C LEU A 116 13.33 4.03 11.83
N LEU A 117 12.39 4.58 12.61
CA LEU A 117 12.26 6.03 12.83
C LEU A 117 13.34 6.63 13.74
N ARG A 118 14.12 5.80 14.46
CA ARG A 118 15.29 6.27 15.22
C ARG A 118 16.44 6.70 14.32
N GLU A 119 16.51 6.18 13.10
CA GLU A 119 17.52 6.58 12.12
C GLU A 119 17.13 7.86 11.37
N GLY A 120 15.85 8.21 11.37
CA GLY A 120 15.34 9.46 10.82
C GLY A 120 13.81 9.53 10.81
N ALA A 121 13.26 10.74 10.76
CA ALA A 121 11.80 10.96 10.78
C ALA A 121 11.08 10.54 9.47
N MET A 122 11.83 10.07 8.46
CA MET A 122 11.31 9.61 7.18
C MET A 122 11.57 8.13 6.98
N LEU A 123 10.67 7.49 6.24
CA LEU A 123 10.76 6.07 5.87
C LEU A 123 10.69 5.96 4.34
N ASN A 124 11.40 4.96 3.83
CA ASN A 124 11.34 4.58 2.43
C ASN A 124 10.32 3.46 2.28
N LEU A 125 9.36 3.62 1.38
CA LEU A 125 8.36 2.61 1.04
C LEU A 125 8.55 2.21 -0.43
N ARG A 126 8.87 0.95 -0.66
CA ARG A 126 9.09 0.39 -2.00
C ARG A 126 8.06 -0.70 -2.26
N VAL A 127 7.52 -0.68 -3.46
CA VAL A 127 6.58 -1.69 -3.94
C VAL A 127 7.07 -2.16 -5.30
N VAL A 128 7.29 -3.47 -5.42
CA VAL A 128 7.63 -4.13 -6.68
C VAL A 128 6.48 -5.06 -7.01
N VAL A 129 5.86 -4.88 -8.18
CA VAL A 129 4.82 -5.79 -8.71
C VAL A 129 5.49 -6.70 -9.72
N HIS A 130 5.26 -8.01 -9.59
CA HIS A 130 5.81 -9.08 -10.43
C HIS A 130 4.75 -9.61 -11.39
#